data_AF-A0A7C2RVY5-F1
#
_entry.id   AF-A0A7C2RVY5-F1
#
_cell.length_a   1.000
_cell.length_b   1.000
_cell.length_c   1.000
_cell.angle_alpha   90.00
_cell.angle_beta   90.00
_cell.angle_gamma   90.00
#
_symmetry.space_group_name_H-M   'P 1'
#
loop_
_entity.id
_entity.type
_entity.pdbx_description
1 polymer ?
#
loop_
_entity_poly.entity_id
_entity_poly.type
_entity_poly.pdbx_seq_one_letter_code
_entity_poly.pdbx_strand_id
1 'polypeptide(L)'
;MKTIYEYLKNKLNINNFIINKISFNQNKKDIEIEIIKLDAPDLNIEKINIPIQEINDTSILYEITEYLKNYNENSNFIKFLKQINTQLKSILVLLVIMIISIFLISFNFFSEFKYNSNNEIQQLINLNNNLLKINEKTENQNKNNPKYIYRIDSFEDYEFQKKINELGSQGWELVFARRALRTKGYKLDSDLEITEDYEGVYECIFRKKIN
;
A
#
# COMPACT_ATOMS: atom_id res chain seq x y z
N MET A 1 58.47 5.53 -38.65
CA MET A 1 57.68 6.43 -37.77
C MET A 1 58.15 6.10 -36.37
N LYS A 2 58.80 7.04 -35.66
CA LYS A 2 59.32 6.74 -34.31
C LYS A 2 58.16 6.71 -33.34
N THR A 3 58.03 5.62 -32.59
CA THR A 3 57.01 5.48 -31.55
C THR A 3 57.53 6.00 -30.22
N ILE A 4 56.62 6.32 -29.29
CA ILE A 4 56.98 6.65 -27.91
C ILE A 4 57.77 5.54 -27.24
N TYR A 5 57.47 4.29 -27.61
CA TYR A 5 58.18 3.11 -27.12
C TYR A 5 59.66 3.13 -27.55
N GLU A 6 59.94 3.36 -28.84
CA GLU A 6 61.31 3.44 -29.35
C GLU A 6 62.08 4.63 -28.75
N TYR A 7 61.41 5.76 -28.55
CA TYR A 7 62.01 6.93 -27.90
C TYR A 7 62.44 6.63 -26.47
N LEU A 8 61.54 6.02 -25.68
CA LEU A 8 61.83 5.65 -24.28
C LEU A 8 62.90 4.57 -24.18
N LYS A 9 62.86 3.57 -25.07
CA LYS A 9 63.88 2.53 -25.19
C LYS A 9 65.27 3.14 -25.36
N ASN A 10 65.41 4.08 -26.30
CA ASN A 10 66.69 4.73 -26.58
C ASN A 10 67.12 5.69 -25.47
N LYS A 11 66.19 6.47 -24.90
CA LYS A 11 66.50 7.48 -23.88
C LYS A 11 66.93 6.87 -22.55
N LEU A 12 66.29 5.75 -22.16
CA LEU A 12 66.50 5.12 -20.86
C LEU A 12 67.45 3.93 -20.94
N ASN A 13 67.82 3.52 -22.15
CA ASN A 13 68.62 2.33 -22.41
C ASN A 13 67.99 1.05 -21.78
N ILE A 14 66.67 0.89 -21.95
CA ILE A 14 65.90 -0.26 -21.43
C ILE A 14 65.30 -1.03 -22.60
N ASN A 15 65.45 -2.36 -22.58
CA ASN A 15 64.98 -3.21 -23.68
C ASN A 15 63.53 -3.67 -23.51
N ASN A 16 63.10 -4.04 -22.29
CA ASN A 16 61.74 -4.51 -22.04
C ASN A 16 61.05 -3.70 -20.93
N PHE A 17 60.00 -2.98 -21.30
CA PHE A 17 59.15 -2.25 -20.37
C PHE A 17 57.71 -2.16 -20.90
N ILE A 18 56.78 -1.83 -20.00
CA ILE A 18 55.39 -1.50 -20.32
C ILE A 18 55.13 -0.06 -19.93
N ILE A 19 54.44 0.70 -20.79
CA ILE A 19 53.95 2.04 -20.45
C ILE A 19 52.64 1.87 -19.67
N ASN A 20 52.68 2.13 -18.36
CA ASN A 20 51.50 2.01 -17.50
C ASN A 20 50.60 3.24 -17.61
N LYS A 21 51.20 4.43 -17.57
CA LYS A 21 50.47 5.69 -17.55
C LYS A 21 51.29 6.81 -18.19
N ILE A 22 50.62 7.68 -18.95
CA ILE A 22 51.16 8.94 -19.43
C ILE A 22 50.31 10.06 -18.85
N SER A 23 50.95 11.09 -18.31
CA SER A 23 50.26 12.24 -17.74
C SER A 23 51.00 13.54 -18.03
N PHE A 24 50.24 14.62 -18.17
CA PHE A 24 50.80 15.94 -18.44
C PHE A 24 50.91 16.76 -17.15
N ASN A 25 52.13 17.16 -16.79
CA ASN A 25 52.36 18.04 -15.66
C ASN A 25 52.34 19.51 -16.12
N GLN A 26 51.18 20.15 -15.97
CA GLN A 26 50.96 21.53 -16.38
C GLN A 26 51.90 22.53 -15.70
N ASN A 27 52.29 22.28 -14.44
CA ASN A 27 53.11 23.20 -13.66
C ASN A 27 54.57 23.21 -14.14
N LYS A 28 55.09 22.03 -14.51
CA LYS A 28 56.48 21.88 -14.97
C LYS A 28 56.63 21.92 -16.49
N LYS A 29 55.52 21.84 -17.24
CA LYS A 29 55.49 21.68 -18.71
C LYS A 29 56.25 20.43 -19.17
N ASP A 30 56.10 19.36 -18.39
CA ASP A 30 56.73 18.07 -18.64
C ASP A 30 55.66 17.00 -18.81
N ILE A 31 56.04 15.91 -19.47
CA ILE A 31 55.25 14.69 -19.59
C ILE A 31 55.81 13.69 -18.58
N GLU A 32 54.97 13.29 -17.63
CA GLU A 32 55.28 12.22 -16.66
C GLU A 32 54.80 10.89 -17.24
N ILE A 33 55.74 9.98 -17.47
CA ILE A 33 55.49 8.63 -17.97
C ILE A 33 55.86 7.63 -16.88
N GLU A 34 54.90 6.81 -16.51
CA GLU A 34 55.07 5.70 -15.59
C GLU A 34 55.31 4.41 -16.39
N ILE A 35 56.48 3.81 -16.20
CA ILE A 35 56.87 2.56 -16.86
C ILE A 35 57.05 1.44 -15.84
N ILE A 36 56.78 0.22 -16.27
CA ILE A 36 57.05 -1.01 -15.52
C ILE A 36 58.20 -1.72 -16.22
N LYS A 37 59.35 -1.87 -15.54
CA LYS A 37 60.49 -2.63 -16.09
C LYS A 37 60.23 -4.11 -15.96
N LEU A 38 60.38 -4.85 -17.06
CA LEU A 38 60.18 -6.30 -17.09
C LEU A 38 61.48 -7.07 -16.87
N ASP A 39 62.63 -6.40 -16.98
CA ASP A 39 63.96 -7.01 -16.86
C ASP A 39 64.45 -7.12 -15.39
N ALA A 40 63.64 -6.70 -14.42
CA ALA A 40 63.97 -6.75 -12.99
C ALA A 40 63.27 -7.94 -12.30
N PRO A 41 63.89 -8.57 -11.28
CA PRO A 41 63.30 -9.69 -10.55
C PRO A 41 61.99 -9.32 -9.82
N ASP A 42 61.82 -8.02 -9.49
CA ASP A 42 60.59 -7.46 -8.96
C ASP A 42 60.00 -6.46 -9.96
N LEU A 43 58.66 -6.40 -10.04
CA LEU A 43 57.94 -5.40 -10.83
C LEU A 43 58.26 -4.00 -10.30
N ASN A 44 59.25 -3.35 -10.92
CA ASN A 44 59.68 -2.01 -10.54
C ASN A 44 58.97 -0.97 -11.40
N ILE A 45 58.20 -0.10 -10.73
CA ILE A 45 57.50 1.02 -11.35
C ILE A 45 58.40 2.25 -11.26
N GLU A 46 58.79 2.79 -12.41
CA GLU A 46 59.59 4.02 -12.49
C GLU A 46 58.78 5.14 -13.13
N LYS A 47 58.94 6.36 -12.58
CA LYS A 47 58.33 7.58 -13.10
C LYS A 47 59.38 8.46 -13.75
N ILE A 48 59.10 8.86 -14.97
CA ILE A 48 60.06 9.56 -15.83
C ILE A 48 59.42 10.86 -16.27
N ASN A 49 60.13 11.96 -16.06
CA ASN A 49 59.70 13.28 -16.52
C ASN A 49 60.47 13.64 -17.78
N ILE A 50 59.74 13.97 -18.84
CA ILE A 50 60.30 14.39 -20.12
C ILE A 50 59.79 15.81 -20.40
N PRO A 51 60.67 16.82 -20.42
CA PRO A 51 60.30 18.15 -20.85
C PRO A 51 59.74 18.13 -22.27
N ILE A 52 58.62 18.83 -22.53
CA ILE A 52 58.02 18.87 -23.88
C ILE A 52 59.03 19.34 -24.92
N GLN A 53 59.93 20.24 -24.53
CA GLN A 53 60.98 20.82 -25.37
C GLN A 53 61.99 19.79 -25.88
N GLU A 54 62.10 18.62 -25.24
CA GLU A 54 62.97 17.53 -25.67
C GLU A 54 62.31 16.59 -26.70
N ILE A 55 61.00 16.73 -26.91
CA ILE A 55 60.23 15.93 -27.88
C ILE A 55 60.18 16.71 -29.20
N ASN A 56 61.26 16.60 -29.96
CA ASN A 56 61.38 17.26 -31.26
C ASN A 56 60.72 16.48 -32.41
N ASP A 57 60.18 15.28 -32.13
CA ASP A 57 59.54 14.45 -33.15
C ASP A 57 58.01 14.57 -33.09
N THR A 58 57.44 15.10 -34.17
CA THR A 58 55.99 15.29 -34.32
C THR A 58 55.20 13.99 -34.25
N SER A 59 55.77 12.83 -34.64
CA SER A 59 55.03 11.56 -34.57
C SER A 59 54.87 11.07 -33.13
N ILE A 60 55.87 11.30 -32.29
CA ILE A 60 55.81 10.98 -30.86
C ILE A 60 54.78 11.89 -30.18
N LEU A 61 54.80 13.19 -30.51
CA LEU A 61 53.85 14.15 -29.96
C LEU A 61 52.40 13.75 -30.28
N TYR A 62 52.15 13.31 -31.51
CA TYR A 62 50.84 12.82 -31.95
C TYR A 62 50.38 11.60 -31.15
N GLU A 63 51.23 10.58 -31.01
CA GLU A 63 50.93 9.35 -30.28
C GLU A 63 50.61 9.64 -28.80
N ILE A 64 51.36 10.56 -28.18
CA ILE A 64 51.10 11.05 -26.81
C ILE A 64 49.73 11.71 -26.73
N THR A 65 49.41 12.62 -27.66
CA THR A 65 48.12 13.32 -27.64
C THR A 65 46.95 12.36 -27.82
N GLU A 66 47.10 11.32 -28.65
CA GLU A 66 46.10 10.27 -28.83
C GLU A 66 45.91 9.43 -27.56
N TYR A 67 47.02 9.05 -26.91
CA TYR A 67 46.99 8.34 -25.63
C TYR A 67 46.30 9.15 -24.53
N LEU A 68 46.62 10.44 -24.43
CA LEU A 68 46.01 11.36 -23.47
C LEU A 68 44.53 11.60 -23.78
N LYS A 69 44.15 11.69 -25.06
CA LYS A 69 42.74 11.83 -25.47
C LYS A 69 41.92 10.62 -25.04
N ASN A 70 42.39 9.41 -25.35
CA ASN A 70 41.73 8.16 -24.96
C ASN A 70 41.66 8.00 -23.43
N TYR A 71 42.70 8.40 -22.71
CA TYR A 71 42.69 8.39 -21.23
C TYR A 71 41.73 9.42 -20.63
N ASN A 72 41.63 10.61 -21.23
CA ASN A 72 40.74 11.67 -20.75
C ASN A 72 39.26 11.32 -20.97
N GLU A 73 38.92 10.68 -22.10
CA GLU A 73 37.58 10.13 -22.36
C GLU A 73 37.19 9.08 -21.31
N ASN A 74 38.10 8.16 -20.97
CA ASN A 74 37.90 7.22 -19.87
C ASN A 74 37.77 7.90 -18.49
N SER A 75 38.48 9.00 -18.26
CA SER A 75 38.38 9.77 -17.01
C SER A 75 37.00 10.42 -16.82
N ASN A 76 36.39 10.88 -17.91
CA ASN A 76 35.04 11.45 -17.90
C ASN A 76 33.98 10.37 -17.65
N PHE A 77 34.15 9.18 -18.23
CA PHE A 77 33.30 8.02 -17.94
C PHE A 77 33.38 7.61 -16.46
N ILE A 78 34.58 7.60 -15.85
CA ILE A 78 34.74 7.31 -14.42
C ILE A 78 34.08 8.39 -13.54
N LYS A 79 34.18 9.68 -13.92
CA LYS A 79 33.48 10.77 -13.21
C LYS A 79 31.96 10.60 -13.29
N PHE A 80 31.44 10.25 -14.46
CA PHE A 80 30.02 9.96 -14.68
C PHE A 80 29.56 8.76 -13.82
N LEU A 81 30.32 7.67 -13.79
CA LEU A 81 30.02 6.51 -12.92
C LEU A 81 30.04 6.88 -11.42
N LYS A 82 30.95 7.76 -10.98
CA LYS A 82 30.95 8.27 -9.59
C LYS A 82 29.71 9.12 -9.29
N GLN A 83 29.27 9.95 -10.23
CA GLN A 83 28.03 10.73 -10.09
C GLN A 83 26.81 9.81 -9.97
N ILE A 84 26.68 8.80 -10.84
CA ILE A 84 25.61 7.79 -10.76
C ILE A 84 25.62 7.09 -9.39
N ASN A 85 26.79 6.62 -8.93
CA ASN A 85 26.90 5.94 -7.64
C ASN A 85 26.48 6.84 -6.47
N THR A 86 26.83 8.13 -6.53
CA THR A 86 26.42 9.11 -5.52
C THR A 86 24.90 9.29 -5.51
N GLN A 87 24.29 9.44 -6.69
CA GLN A 87 22.83 9.54 -6.82
C GLN A 87 22.10 8.30 -6.31
N LEU A 88 22.60 7.10 -6.64
CA LEU A 88 22.03 5.83 -6.15
C LEU A 88 22.06 5.72 -4.61
N LYS A 89 23.17 6.15 -3.98
CA LYS A 89 23.26 6.19 -2.51
C LYS A 89 22.24 7.15 -1.90
N SER A 90 22.04 8.33 -2.49
CA SER A 90 21.03 9.29 -2.03
C SER A 90 19.62 8.73 -2.15
N ILE A 91 19.29 8.04 -3.25
CA ILE A 91 17.99 7.38 -3.44
C ILE A 91 17.77 6.29 -2.38
N LEU A 92 18.79 5.48 -2.10
CA LEU A 92 18.71 4.41 -1.09
C LEU A 92 18.40 4.97 0.30
N VAL A 93 19.09 6.06 0.70
CA VAL A 93 18.82 6.74 1.98
C VAL A 93 17.37 7.22 2.05
N LEU A 94 16.86 7.78 0.95
CA LEU A 94 15.49 8.30 0.89
C LEU A 94 14.45 7.17 1.04
N LEU A 95 14.70 6.01 0.42
CA LEU A 95 13.86 4.82 0.58
C LEU A 95 13.82 4.32 2.04
N VAL A 96 14.96 4.29 2.72
CA VAL A 96 15.03 3.89 4.13
C VAL A 96 14.20 4.83 5.01
N ILE A 97 14.29 6.15 4.80
CA ILE A 97 13.49 7.14 5.53
C ILE A 97 12.00 6.92 5.26
N MET A 98 11.62 6.64 4.02
CA MET A 98 10.22 6.37 3.64
C MET A 98 9.67 5.14 4.35
N ILE A 99 10.44 4.04 4.40
CA ILE A 99 10.05 2.80 5.09
C ILE A 99 9.86 3.05 6.59
N ILE A 100 10.79 3.77 7.23
CA ILE A 100 10.68 4.12 8.66
C ILE A 100 9.43 4.96 8.91
N SER A 101 9.12 5.91 8.03
CA SER A 101 7.95 6.78 8.14
C SER A 101 6.64 5.98 8.05
N ILE A 102 6.55 5.06 7.07
CA ILE A 102 5.39 4.16 6.92
C ILE A 102 5.24 3.27 8.15
N PHE A 103 6.35 2.74 8.68
CA PHE A 103 6.34 1.92 9.89
C PHE A 103 5.80 2.69 11.10
N LEU A 104 6.27 3.93 11.32
CA LEU A 104 5.81 4.78 12.42
C LEU A 104 4.31 5.13 12.31
N ILE A 105 3.83 5.46 11.11
CA ILE A 105 2.41 5.72 10.86
C ILE A 105 1.57 4.47 11.16
N SER A 106 2.00 3.31 10.67
CA SER A 106 1.30 2.04 10.88
C SER A 106 1.26 1.66 12.36
N PHE A 107 2.36 1.90 13.10
CA PHE A 107 2.45 1.63 14.52
C PHE A 107 1.49 2.51 15.34
N ASN A 108 1.42 3.81 15.04
CA ASN A 108 0.48 4.73 15.69
C ASN A 108 -0.98 4.35 15.41
N PHE A 109 -1.30 4.01 14.16
CA PHE A 109 -2.65 3.57 13.80
C PHE A 109 -3.05 2.29 14.55
N PHE A 110 -2.13 1.33 14.65
CA PHE A 110 -2.40 0.07 15.34
C PHE A 110 -2.57 0.25 16.86
N SER A 111 -1.79 1.14 17.48
CA SER A 111 -1.90 1.42 18.92
C SER A 111 -3.23 2.10 19.26
N GLU A 112 -3.68 3.05 18.44
CA GLU A 112 -4.97 3.71 18.57
C GLU A 112 -6.14 2.72 18.37
N PHE A 113 -6.05 1.86 17.35
CA PHE A 113 -7.05 0.82 17.11
C PHE A 113 -7.18 -0.15 18.30
N LYS A 114 -6.05 -0.60 18.86
CA LYS A 114 -6.04 -1.48 20.03
C LYS A 114 -6.65 -0.82 21.27
N TYR A 115 -6.41 0.47 21.46
CA TYR A 115 -6.99 1.23 22.57
C TYR A 115 -8.52 1.34 22.44
N ASN A 116 -9.01 1.73 21.27
CA ASN A 116 -10.45 1.89 21.03
C ASN A 116 -11.21 0.56 21.13
N SER A 117 -10.66 -0.52 20.55
CA SER A 117 -11.28 -1.85 20.64
C SER A 117 -11.43 -2.34 22.09
N ASN A 118 -10.41 -2.11 22.93
CA ASN A 118 -10.48 -2.48 24.35
C ASN A 118 -11.57 -1.69 25.11
N ASN A 119 -11.75 -0.40 24.79
CA ASN A 119 -12.78 0.42 25.41
C ASN A 119 -14.19 -0.04 25.00
N GLU A 120 -14.41 -0.34 23.73
CA GLU A 120 -15.70 -0.87 23.24
C GLU A 120 -16.04 -2.22 23.89
N ILE A 121 -15.07 -3.12 24.01
CA ILE A 121 -15.26 -4.42 24.68
C ILE A 121 -15.68 -4.22 26.14
N GLN A 122 -15.05 -3.28 26.86
CA GLN A 122 -15.42 -2.97 28.25
C GLN A 122 -16.83 -2.39 28.37
N GLN A 123 -17.23 -1.52 27.43
CA GLN A 123 -18.60 -0.99 27.38
C GLN A 123 -19.63 -2.10 27.14
N LEU A 124 -19.35 -3.03 26.23
CA LEU A 124 -20.22 -4.18 25.95
C LEU A 124 -20.33 -5.13 27.15
N ILE A 125 -19.24 -5.40 27.85
CA ILE A 125 -19.25 -6.21 29.09
C ILE A 125 -20.13 -5.53 30.15
N ASN A 126 -19.98 -4.22 30.35
CA ASN A 126 -20.79 -3.48 31.31
C ASN A 126 -22.28 -3.47 30.95
N LEU A 127 -22.61 -3.31 29.67
CA LEU A 127 -24.00 -3.37 29.19
C LEU A 127 -24.61 -4.75 29.45
N ASN A 128 -23.87 -5.82 29.13
CA ASN A 128 -24.35 -7.19 29.32
C ASN A 128 -24.60 -7.52 30.81
N ASN A 129 -23.68 -7.09 31.68
CA ASN A 129 -23.85 -7.23 33.13
C ASN A 129 -25.08 -6.47 33.66
N ASN A 130 -25.39 -5.31 33.09
CA ASN A 130 -26.60 -4.56 33.46
C ASN A 130 -27.88 -5.24 32.97
N LEU A 131 -27.87 -5.83 31.77
CA LEU A 131 -29.01 -6.59 31.23
C LEU A 131 -29.30 -7.84 32.07
N LEU A 132 -28.28 -8.56 32.52
CA LEU A 132 -28.42 -9.72 33.42
C LEU A 132 -29.12 -9.33 34.72
N LYS A 133 -28.71 -8.23 35.36
CA LYS A 133 -29.36 -7.71 36.59
C LYS A 133 -30.83 -7.33 36.36
N ILE A 134 -31.17 -6.79 35.19
CA ILE A 134 -32.55 -6.46 34.84
C ILE A 134 -33.38 -7.74 34.66
N ASN A 135 -32.84 -8.76 33.98
CA ASN A 135 -33.52 -10.03 33.77
C ASN A 135 -33.81 -10.74 35.11
N GLU A 136 -32.84 -10.80 36.02
CA GLU A 136 -33.04 -11.36 37.38
C GLU A 136 -34.14 -10.61 38.17
N LYS A 137 -34.20 -9.28 38.00
CA LYS A 137 -35.25 -8.46 38.63
C LYS A 137 -36.63 -8.71 38.00
N THR A 138 -36.67 -8.95 36.69
CA THR A 138 -37.92 -9.14 35.93
C THR A 138 -38.49 -10.55 36.11
N GLU A 139 -37.64 -11.57 36.21
CA GLU A 139 -38.07 -12.95 36.53
C GLU A 139 -38.72 -13.02 37.92
N ASN A 140 -38.21 -12.26 38.89
CA ASN A 140 -38.84 -12.17 40.22
C ASN A 140 -40.20 -11.44 40.21
N GLN A 141 -40.47 -10.58 39.22
CA GLN A 141 -41.76 -9.89 39.06
C GLN A 141 -42.79 -10.70 38.26
N ASN A 142 -42.36 -11.67 37.43
CA ASN A 142 -43.24 -12.42 36.52
C ASN A 142 -43.99 -13.61 37.13
N LYS A 143 -43.77 -13.94 38.42
CA LYS A 143 -44.46 -15.08 39.08
C LYS A 143 -45.99 -14.94 39.19
N ASN A 144 -46.55 -13.74 39.00
CA ASN A 144 -47.99 -13.47 39.13
C ASN A 144 -48.68 -13.04 37.83
N ASN A 145 -48.02 -13.14 36.67
CA ASN A 145 -48.63 -12.69 35.41
C ASN A 145 -49.57 -13.74 34.80
N PRO A 146 -50.80 -13.36 34.41
CA PRO A 146 -51.75 -14.26 33.77
C PRO A 146 -51.17 -14.76 32.44
N LYS A 147 -51.20 -16.07 32.24
CA LYS A 147 -50.78 -16.70 30.97
C LYS A 147 -51.88 -16.48 29.92
N TYR A 148 -51.49 -16.13 28.70
CA TYR A 148 -52.42 -15.99 27.57
C TYR A 148 -51.96 -16.89 26.41
N ILE A 149 -52.92 -17.45 25.68
CA ILE A 149 -52.71 -17.97 24.32
C ILE A 149 -53.06 -16.88 23.31
N TYR A 150 -52.37 -16.85 22.17
CA TYR A 150 -52.60 -15.90 21.10
C TYR A 150 -53.00 -16.63 19.82
N ARG A 151 -53.82 -15.97 19.00
CA ARG A 151 -54.13 -16.40 17.64
C ARG A 151 -54.18 -15.20 16.71
N ILE A 152 -53.89 -15.44 15.43
CA ILE A 152 -53.94 -14.43 14.37
C ILE A 152 -54.94 -14.91 13.34
N ASP A 153 -55.94 -14.09 13.03
CA ASP A 153 -56.94 -14.38 12.01
C ASP A 153 -57.07 -13.22 11.03
N SER A 154 -57.49 -13.51 9.82
CA SER A 154 -57.81 -12.50 8.79
C SER A 154 -59.27 -12.63 8.36
N PHE A 155 -59.96 -11.50 8.26
CA PHE A 155 -61.38 -11.45 7.90
C PHE A 155 -61.62 -10.46 6.77
N GLU A 156 -62.52 -10.79 5.86
CA GLU A 156 -62.99 -9.84 4.85
C GLU A 156 -63.77 -8.70 5.52
N ASP A 157 -63.71 -7.51 4.93
CA ASP A 157 -64.28 -6.27 5.50
C ASP A 157 -65.75 -6.43 5.95
N TYR A 158 -66.56 -7.13 5.16
CA TYR A 158 -67.98 -7.33 5.44
C TYR A 158 -68.25 -8.38 6.54
N GLU A 159 -67.29 -9.26 6.84
CA GLU A 159 -67.44 -10.30 7.87
C GLU A 159 -66.87 -9.91 9.23
N PHE A 160 -65.99 -8.91 9.25
CA PHE A 160 -65.19 -8.52 10.41
C PHE A 160 -66.02 -8.37 11.69
N GLN A 161 -67.12 -7.59 11.62
CA GLN A 161 -67.97 -7.33 12.79
C GLN A 161 -68.61 -8.62 13.34
N LYS A 162 -69.05 -9.52 12.46
CA LYS A 162 -69.63 -10.80 12.87
C LYS A 162 -68.57 -11.68 13.53
N LYS A 163 -67.38 -11.78 12.93
CA LYS A 163 -66.29 -12.65 13.38
C LYS A 163 -65.70 -12.22 14.73
N ILE A 164 -65.57 -10.91 14.99
CA ILE A 164 -65.14 -10.42 16.31
C ILE A 164 -66.12 -10.82 17.39
N ASN A 165 -67.42 -10.67 17.15
CA ASN A 165 -68.43 -11.01 18.14
C ASN A 165 -68.49 -12.52 18.41
N GLU A 166 -68.36 -13.35 17.36
CA GLU A 166 -68.22 -14.81 17.49
C GLU A 166 -67.01 -15.17 18.37
N LEU A 167 -65.84 -14.59 18.11
CA LEU A 167 -64.62 -14.86 18.89
C LEU A 167 -64.70 -14.34 20.32
N GLY A 168 -65.28 -13.14 20.51
CA GLY A 168 -65.56 -12.57 21.82
C GLY A 168 -66.42 -13.49 22.69
N SER A 169 -67.47 -14.09 22.10
CA SER A 169 -68.33 -15.06 22.80
C SER A 169 -67.59 -16.34 23.21
N GLN A 170 -66.50 -16.68 22.53
CA GLN A 170 -65.63 -17.81 22.85
C GLN A 170 -64.53 -17.47 23.86
N GLY A 171 -64.54 -16.24 24.40
CA GLY A 171 -63.57 -15.75 25.37
C GLY A 171 -62.25 -15.28 24.76
N TRP A 172 -62.22 -14.98 23.46
CA TRP A 172 -61.07 -14.31 22.82
C TRP A 172 -61.23 -12.79 22.90
N GLU A 173 -60.19 -12.11 23.34
CA GLU A 173 -60.09 -10.66 23.38
C GLU A 173 -59.29 -10.16 22.18
N LEU A 174 -59.83 -9.20 21.44
CA LEU A 174 -59.08 -8.52 20.39
C LEU A 174 -58.01 -7.62 21.01
N VAL A 175 -56.75 -7.85 20.65
CA VAL A 175 -55.60 -7.06 21.14
C VAL A 175 -55.19 -6.01 20.11
N PHE A 176 -55.27 -6.40 18.83
CA PHE A 176 -54.83 -5.56 17.73
C PHE A 176 -55.62 -5.92 16.47
N ALA A 177 -56.01 -4.92 15.69
CA ALA A 177 -56.54 -5.11 14.35
C ALA A 177 -55.97 -4.04 13.42
N ARG A 178 -55.58 -4.44 12.21
CA ARG A 178 -55.24 -3.53 11.12
C ARG A 178 -56.05 -3.86 9.88
N ARG A 179 -56.50 -2.84 9.17
CA ARG A 179 -57.14 -2.98 7.86
C ARG A 179 -56.07 -2.85 6.78
N ALA A 180 -55.94 -3.85 5.93
CA ALA A 180 -55.09 -3.86 4.76
C ALA A 180 -55.94 -3.92 3.49
N LEU A 181 -55.40 -3.40 2.39
CA LEU A 181 -55.95 -3.63 1.06
C LEU A 181 -55.22 -4.81 0.44
N ARG A 182 -55.97 -5.82 -0.01
CA ARG A 182 -55.44 -6.97 -0.75
C ARG A 182 -55.97 -6.91 -2.18
N THR A 183 -55.12 -7.17 -3.16
CA THR A 183 -55.55 -7.28 -4.56
C THR A 183 -56.42 -8.53 -4.72
N LYS A 184 -57.69 -8.32 -5.08
CA LYS A 184 -58.69 -9.37 -5.35
C LYS A 184 -58.59 -9.87 -6.80
N GLY A 185 -58.06 -9.05 -7.70
CA GLY A 185 -57.89 -9.35 -9.12
C GLY A 185 -57.76 -8.08 -9.94
N TYR A 186 -58.24 -8.13 -11.18
CA TYR A 186 -58.32 -6.98 -12.07
C TYR A 186 -59.77 -6.71 -12.47
N LYS A 187 -60.13 -5.44 -12.60
CA LYS A 187 -61.42 -5.00 -13.13
C LYS A 187 -61.22 -4.10 -14.33
N LEU A 188 -62.16 -4.15 -15.26
CA LEU A 188 -62.23 -3.19 -16.37
C LEU A 188 -63.03 -1.98 -15.87
N ASP A 189 -62.42 -0.80 -15.91
CA ASP A 189 -63.11 0.44 -15.53
C ASP A 189 -63.99 0.99 -16.67
N SER A 190 -64.68 2.11 -16.41
CA SER A 190 -65.59 2.75 -17.37
C SER A 190 -64.88 3.26 -18.63
N ASP A 191 -63.56 3.43 -18.56
CA ASP A 191 -62.73 3.95 -19.65
C ASP A 191 -62.02 2.81 -20.41
N LEU A 192 -62.41 1.55 -20.14
CA LEU A 192 -61.85 0.32 -20.70
C LEU A 192 -60.39 0.06 -20.29
N GLU A 193 -59.93 0.62 -19.17
CA GLU A 193 -58.63 0.31 -18.59
C GLU A 193 -58.71 -0.82 -17.57
N ILE A 194 -57.69 -1.68 -17.59
CA ILE A 194 -57.56 -2.78 -16.62
C ILE A 194 -56.92 -2.22 -15.36
N THR A 195 -57.69 -2.09 -14.29
CA THR A 195 -57.22 -1.61 -12.98
C THR A 195 -57.20 -2.74 -11.95
N GLU A 196 -56.31 -2.64 -10.96
CA GLU A 196 -56.31 -3.57 -9.83
C GLU A 196 -57.58 -3.39 -9.00
N ASP A 197 -58.28 -4.50 -8.75
CA ASP A 197 -59.42 -4.51 -7.84
C ASP A 197 -58.92 -4.86 -6.44
N TYR A 198 -59.14 -3.97 -5.49
CA TYR A 198 -58.71 -4.13 -4.11
C TYR A 198 -59.89 -4.44 -3.21
N GLU A 199 -59.70 -5.37 -2.28
CA GLU A 199 -60.64 -5.64 -1.19
C GLU A 199 -60.01 -5.34 0.16
N GLY A 200 -60.83 -4.83 1.08
CA GLY A 200 -60.43 -4.64 2.47
C GLY A 200 -60.37 -5.96 3.22
N VAL A 201 -59.27 -6.22 3.91
CA VAL A 201 -59.09 -7.36 4.81
C VAL A 201 -58.60 -6.85 6.15
N TYR A 202 -59.21 -7.33 7.23
CA TYR A 202 -58.76 -7.08 8.59
C TYR A 202 -57.86 -8.20 9.07
N GLU A 203 -56.64 -7.86 9.46
CA GLU A 203 -55.74 -8.76 10.15
C GLU A 203 -55.78 -8.47 11.65
N CYS A 204 -56.11 -9.51 12.43
CA CYS A 204 -56.44 -9.38 13.84
C CYS A 204 -55.53 -10.29 14.67
N ILE A 205 -55.12 -9.79 15.83
CA ILE A 205 -54.46 -10.57 16.88
C ILE A 205 -55.43 -10.65 18.05
N PHE A 206 -55.76 -11.87 18.45
CA PHE A 206 -56.56 -12.14 19.64
C PHE A 206 -55.72 -12.81 20.71
N ARG A 207 -56.11 -12.61 21.96
CA ARG A 207 -55.59 -13.36 23.11
C ARG A 207 -56.73 -14.01 23.88
N LYS A 208 -56.44 -15.11 24.55
CA LYS A 208 -57.35 -15.74 25.50
C LYS A 208 -56.58 -16.13 26.74
N LYS A 209 -57.12 -15.78 27.90
CA LYS A 209 -56.48 -16.10 29.18
C LYS A 209 -56.51 -17.62 29.39
N ILE A 210 -55.37 -18.17 29.78
CA ILE A 210 -55.24 -19.56 30.22
C ILE A 210 -55.51 -19.54 31.72
N ASN A 211 -56.52 -20.31 32.14
CA ASN A 211 -56.77 -20.56 33.56
C ASN A 211 -55.72 -21.53 34.12
#